data_AF-A0A930JLI8-F1
#
_entry.id   AF-A0A930JLI8-F1
#
_cell.length_a   1.000
_cell.length_b   1.000
_cell.length_c   1.000
_cell.angle_alpha   90.00
_cell.angle_beta   90.00
_cell.angle_gamma   90.00
#
_symmetry.space_group_name_H-M   'P 1'
#
loop_
_entity.id
_entity.type
_entity.pdbx_description
1 polymer ?
#
loop_
_entity_poly.entity_id
_entity_poly.type
_entity_poly.pdbx_seq_one_letter_code
_entity_poly.pdbx_strand_id
1 'polypeptide(L)'
;MENQYKKTFPDLMVGKKIIYVHGFMSAGSSHTVQILRDYMPEAIVIAPDLPIHPEEAMELLRNLVDTEKPDLIIGTSMGGMYTEMLYGVDRICVNPAFQMGTTISETNMMGKQVFQNPRQDGVQEVIVTKALVKEYKEITEKCFSQVTEEEQQRVFGLFGDADPVVHTFDLFNEHYPQAIRFHGEHRLIEKAVFHYLMPVIRWIDDRQEGRERRTVLIDQNTLADGYGKPKSSLNKAYEFLLDNYNVFFVCPAPTNNPSAITEQQAWIEDAFSAPAWNHTIFTNQPQLLYGDYFISSTEHDEFLGTSLLFGSEEFKTWEEIITFFERLGGQ
;
A
#
# COMPACT_ATOMS: atom_id res chain seq x y z
N MET A 1 15.74 27.66 4.27
CA MET A 1 15.81 27.11 2.90
C MET A 1 14.47 26.45 2.65
N GLU A 2 13.53 27.23 2.14
CA GLU A 2 12.16 26.81 1.80
C GLU A 2 12.12 26.24 0.38
N ASN A 3 11.22 25.27 0.19
CA ASN A 3 10.88 24.51 -1.01
C ASN A 3 11.97 23.58 -1.58
N GLN A 4 12.19 22.45 -0.89
CA GLN A 4 12.28 21.18 -1.62
C GLN A 4 10.91 20.94 -2.24
N TYR A 5 10.82 20.82 -3.57
CA TYR A 5 9.58 20.42 -4.24
C TYR A 5 9.08 19.12 -3.60
N LYS A 6 7.97 19.21 -2.86
CA LYS A 6 7.30 18.03 -2.31
C LYS A 6 6.76 17.25 -3.51
N LYS A 7 7.16 15.98 -3.67
CA LYS A 7 6.69 15.14 -4.78
C LYS A 7 5.17 14.99 -4.67
N THR A 8 4.48 15.19 -5.79
CA THR A 8 3.02 15.07 -5.93
C THR A 8 2.68 14.19 -7.12
N PHE A 9 1.49 13.61 -7.12
CA PHE A 9 0.96 12.73 -8.17
C PHE A 9 -0.37 13.31 -8.69
N PRO A 10 -0.32 14.38 -9.49
CA PRO A 10 -1.52 15.07 -9.97
C PRO A 10 -2.34 14.25 -10.96
N ASP A 11 -1.78 13.17 -11.52
CA ASP A 11 -2.42 12.22 -12.42
C ASP A 11 -3.15 11.09 -11.69
N LEU A 12 -2.98 10.97 -10.37
CA LEU A 12 -3.51 9.89 -9.57
C LEU A 12 -4.83 10.27 -8.90
N MET A 13 -5.84 9.42 -9.05
CA MET A 13 -7.19 9.58 -8.48
C MET A 13 -7.88 10.91 -8.89
N VAL A 14 -7.62 11.37 -10.11
CA VAL A 14 -8.12 12.66 -10.64
C VAL A 14 -9.65 12.72 -10.59
N GLY A 15 -10.19 13.69 -9.85
CA GLY A 15 -11.63 13.89 -9.68
C GLY A 15 -12.34 12.83 -8.84
N LYS A 16 -11.61 11.81 -8.35
CA LYS A 16 -12.14 10.72 -7.55
C LYS A 16 -12.26 11.10 -6.08
N LYS A 17 -13.17 10.44 -5.38
CA LYS A 17 -13.42 10.64 -3.95
C LYS A 17 -12.79 9.52 -3.14
N ILE A 18 -12.02 9.92 -2.13
CA ILE A 18 -11.39 9.02 -1.17
C ILE A 18 -11.96 9.32 0.21
N ILE A 19 -12.57 8.33 0.86
CA ILE A 19 -12.90 8.42 2.29
C ILE A 19 -11.73 7.89 3.09
N TYR A 20 -11.20 8.70 4.01
CA TYR A 20 -10.20 8.27 4.98
C TYR A 20 -10.84 8.04 6.35
N VAL A 21 -10.67 6.84 6.89
CA VAL A 21 -11.21 6.39 8.17
C VAL A 21 -10.07 6.29 9.19
N HIS A 22 -10.04 7.23 10.14
CA HIS A 22 -8.96 7.34 11.12
C HIS A 22 -9.04 6.28 12.23
N GLY A 23 -7.92 6.05 12.91
CA GLY A 23 -7.82 5.12 14.05
C GLY A 23 -8.48 5.63 15.34
N PHE A 24 -8.50 4.78 16.37
CA PHE A 24 -9.05 5.11 17.69
C PHE A 24 -8.27 6.27 18.33
N MET A 25 -8.97 7.16 19.02
CA MET A 25 -8.41 8.42 19.57
C MET A 25 -7.75 9.34 18.53
N SER A 26 -8.00 9.17 17.23
CA SER A 26 -7.59 10.14 16.20
C SER A 26 -8.79 10.98 15.74
N ALA A 27 -8.58 11.78 14.69
CA ALA A 27 -9.58 12.68 14.13
C ALA A 27 -9.37 12.81 12.61
N GLY A 28 -10.35 13.34 11.89
CA GLY A 28 -10.27 13.62 10.45
C GLY A 28 -9.20 14.66 10.09
N SER A 29 -8.68 15.38 11.08
CA SER A 29 -7.55 16.32 10.97
C SER A 29 -6.17 15.66 11.06
N SER A 30 -6.08 14.33 11.01
CA SER A 30 -4.80 13.62 11.11
C SER A 30 -3.80 14.04 10.03
N HIS A 31 -2.50 14.01 10.35
CA HIS A 31 -1.45 14.39 9.40
C HIS A 31 -1.44 13.50 8.15
N THR A 32 -1.81 12.22 8.27
CA THR A 32 -1.95 11.30 7.13
C THR A 32 -2.95 11.81 6.09
N VAL A 33 -4.07 12.42 6.52
CA VAL A 33 -5.05 13.02 5.61
C VAL A 33 -4.44 14.18 4.83
N GLN A 34 -3.61 15.00 5.48
CA GLN A 34 -2.90 16.08 4.78
C GLN A 34 -1.89 15.53 3.77
N ILE A 35 -1.14 14.48 4.13
CA ILE A 35 -0.20 13.84 3.20
C ILE A 35 -0.94 13.32 1.95
N LEU A 36 -2.09 12.66 2.12
CA LEU A 36 -2.90 12.18 0.99
C LEU A 36 -3.36 13.32 0.08
N ARG A 37 -3.80 14.45 0.66
CA ARG A 37 -4.19 15.65 -0.11
C ARG A 37 -3.01 16.28 -0.85
N ASP A 38 -1.84 16.34 -0.21
CA ASP A 38 -0.63 16.88 -0.84
C ASP A 38 -0.15 15.99 -1.99
N TYR A 39 -0.21 14.66 -1.81
CA TYR A 39 0.22 13.69 -2.81
C TYR A 39 -0.77 13.53 -3.96
N MET A 40 -2.07 13.65 -3.72
CA MET A 40 -3.12 13.54 -4.76
C MET A 40 -3.95 14.82 -4.79
N PRO A 41 -3.38 15.93 -5.31
CA PRO A 41 -4.04 17.24 -5.26
C PRO A 41 -5.35 17.31 -6.05
N GLU A 42 -5.51 16.45 -7.06
CA GLU A 42 -6.71 16.38 -7.88
C GLU A 42 -7.77 15.40 -7.33
N ALA A 43 -7.49 14.70 -6.23
CA ALA A 43 -8.43 13.82 -5.55
C ALA A 43 -9.18 14.56 -4.42
N ILE A 44 -10.42 14.14 -4.16
CA ILE A 44 -11.25 14.69 -3.08
C ILE A 44 -11.14 13.78 -1.85
N VAL A 45 -10.31 14.17 -0.88
CA VAL A 45 -10.12 13.41 0.36
C VAL A 45 -11.06 13.88 1.48
N ILE A 46 -12.05 13.03 1.78
CA ILE A 46 -13.07 13.23 2.82
C ILE A 46 -12.66 12.46 4.08
N ALA A 47 -12.54 13.16 5.20
CA ALA A 47 -12.14 12.56 6.47
C ALA A 47 -12.96 13.20 7.60
N PRO A 48 -14.13 12.63 7.98
CA PRO A 48 -14.91 13.11 9.10
C PRO A 48 -14.24 12.74 10.43
N ASP A 49 -14.63 13.42 11.50
CA ASP A 49 -14.40 12.90 12.84
C ASP A 49 -15.40 11.79 13.14
N LEU A 50 -14.92 10.68 13.67
CA LEU A 50 -15.78 9.56 14.03
C LEU A 50 -16.37 9.73 15.44
N PRO A 51 -17.65 9.39 15.65
CA PRO A 51 -18.21 9.13 16.96
C PRO A 51 -17.37 8.12 17.74
N ILE A 52 -17.36 8.25 19.07
CA ILE A 52 -16.63 7.29 19.90
C ILE A 52 -17.35 5.93 19.98
N HIS A 53 -18.68 5.94 19.90
CA HIS A 53 -19.52 4.75 19.93
C HIS A 53 -19.49 4.06 18.56
N PRO A 54 -19.14 2.76 18.50
CA PRO A 54 -18.84 2.10 17.25
C PRO A 54 -20.03 1.92 16.31
N GLU A 55 -21.25 1.72 16.82
CA GLU A 55 -22.42 1.60 15.96
C GLU A 55 -22.78 2.96 15.34
N GLU A 56 -22.70 4.05 16.11
CA GLU A 56 -22.89 5.42 15.59
C GLU A 56 -21.83 5.76 14.53
N ALA A 57 -20.58 5.37 14.74
CA ALA A 57 -19.51 5.55 13.77
C ALA A 57 -19.78 4.76 12.47
N MET A 58 -20.23 3.51 12.57
CA MET A 58 -20.59 2.70 11.40
C MET A 58 -21.83 3.24 10.67
N GLU A 59 -22.82 3.76 11.39
CA GLU A 59 -23.98 4.42 10.78
C GLU A 59 -23.56 5.67 10.01
N LEU A 60 -22.72 6.52 10.60
CA LEU A 60 -22.14 7.69 9.92
C LEU A 60 -21.38 7.28 8.67
N LEU A 61 -20.50 6.28 8.76
CA LEU A 61 -19.68 5.84 7.63
C LEU A 61 -20.51 5.24 6.49
N ARG A 62 -21.53 4.43 6.79
CA ARG A 62 -22.45 3.88 5.78
C ARG A 62 -23.21 5.01 5.07
N ASN A 63 -23.76 5.95 5.84
CA ASN A 63 -24.44 7.12 5.27
C ASN A 63 -23.51 7.97 4.39
N LEU A 64 -22.25 8.12 4.81
CA LEU A 64 -21.24 8.85 4.05
C LEU A 64 -20.89 8.14 2.74
N VAL A 65 -20.68 6.81 2.77
CA VAL A 65 -20.47 6.00 1.56
C VAL A 65 -21.68 6.11 0.64
N ASP A 66 -22.89 6.05 1.18
CA ASP A 66 -24.12 6.15 0.39
C ASP A 66 -24.31 7.52 -0.26
N THR A 67 -23.95 8.59 0.43
CA THR A 67 -24.12 9.97 -0.04
C THR A 67 -23.00 10.38 -1.00
N GLU A 68 -21.75 10.10 -0.64
CA GLU A 68 -20.59 10.57 -1.37
C GLU A 68 -20.22 9.68 -2.56
N LYS A 69 -20.59 8.39 -2.50
CA LYS A 69 -20.22 7.36 -3.49
C LYS A 69 -18.71 7.38 -3.77
N PRO A 70 -17.87 7.08 -2.76
CA PRO A 70 -16.41 7.12 -2.93
C PRO A 70 -15.91 6.06 -3.90
N ASP A 71 -14.80 6.36 -4.57
CA ASP A 71 -14.08 5.43 -5.43
C ASP A 71 -13.10 4.57 -4.63
N LEU A 72 -12.68 5.03 -3.45
CA LEU A 72 -11.76 4.34 -2.56
C LEU A 72 -12.01 4.70 -1.11
N ILE A 73 -11.89 3.72 -0.22
CA ILE A 73 -11.88 3.93 1.24
C ILE A 73 -10.56 3.43 1.81
N ILE A 74 -9.88 4.28 2.59
CA ILE A 74 -8.62 3.95 3.24
C ILE A 74 -8.81 4.04 4.75
N GLY A 75 -8.55 2.95 5.46
CA GLY A 75 -8.70 2.86 6.91
C GLY A 75 -7.41 2.46 7.61
N THR A 76 -7.06 3.15 8.70
CA THR A 76 -5.89 2.80 9.52
C THR A 76 -6.30 2.33 10.91
N SER A 77 -5.65 1.30 11.47
CA SER A 77 -5.93 0.83 12.83
C SER A 77 -7.41 0.47 13.01
N MET A 78 -8.10 0.99 14.03
CA MET A 78 -9.57 0.85 14.16
C MET A 78 -10.33 1.30 12.92
N GLY A 79 -9.87 2.33 12.20
CA GLY A 79 -10.50 2.75 10.96
C GLY A 79 -10.40 1.70 9.86
N GLY A 80 -9.34 0.87 9.87
CA GLY A 80 -9.20 -0.30 8.99
C GLY A 80 -10.23 -1.38 9.30
N MET A 81 -10.57 -1.58 10.58
CA MET A 81 -11.66 -2.47 10.99
C MET A 81 -13.01 -1.99 10.44
N TYR A 82 -13.32 -0.69 10.56
CA TYR A 82 -14.55 -0.16 9.98
C TYR A 82 -14.56 -0.22 8.45
N THR A 83 -13.42 0.08 7.82
CA THR A 83 -13.27 0.05 6.36
C THR A 83 -13.57 -1.32 5.79
N GLU A 84 -13.10 -2.39 6.43
CA GLU A 84 -13.42 -3.78 6.05
C GLU A 84 -14.93 -4.07 6.05
N MET A 85 -15.73 -3.38 6.86
CA MET A 85 -17.18 -3.57 6.90
C MET A 85 -17.96 -2.68 5.91
N LEU A 86 -17.28 -1.86 5.10
CA LEU A 86 -17.88 -0.97 4.09
C LEU A 86 -17.82 -1.61 2.68
N TYR A 87 -18.57 -2.70 2.50
CA TYR A 87 -18.58 -3.53 1.28
C TYR A 87 -19.07 -2.78 0.03
N GLY A 88 -18.67 -3.29 -1.14
CA GLY A 88 -19.10 -2.77 -2.46
C GLY A 88 -18.22 -1.65 -3.02
N VAL A 89 -17.15 -1.28 -2.32
CA VAL A 89 -16.20 -0.23 -2.71
C VAL A 89 -14.77 -0.77 -2.59
N ASP A 90 -13.86 -0.24 -3.39
CA ASP A 90 -12.43 -0.52 -3.25
C ASP A 90 -11.86 0.02 -1.94
N ARG A 91 -11.02 -0.79 -1.31
CA ARG A 91 -10.62 -0.58 0.09
C ARG A 91 -9.17 -0.92 0.34
N ILE A 92 -8.53 -0.09 1.17
CA ILE A 92 -7.20 -0.38 1.72
C ILE A 92 -7.28 -0.32 3.24
N CYS A 93 -7.03 -1.45 3.89
CA CYS A 93 -6.96 -1.61 5.33
C CYS A 93 -5.51 -1.63 5.78
N VAL A 94 -5.04 -0.58 6.46
CA VAL A 94 -3.65 -0.46 6.92
C VAL A 94 -3.56 -0.72 8.41
N ASN A 95 -2.76 -1.71 8.81
CA ASN A 95 -2.62 -2.19 10.19
C ASN A 95 -3.99 -2.31 10.90
N PRO A 96 -4.98 -3.01 10.33
CA PRO A 96 -6.35 -2.97 10.82
C PRO A 96 -6.51 -3.62 12.21
N ALA A 97 -7.18 -2.93 13.12
CA ALA A 97 -7.43 -3.40 14.49
C ALA A 97 -8.75 -4.20 14.59
N PHE A 98 -8.85 -5.35 13.91
CA PHE A 98 -10.07 -6.18 13.87
C PHE A 98 -10.53 -6.74 15.22
N GLN A 99 -9.72 -6.58 16.27
CA GLN A 99 -10.00 -7.06 17.63
C GLN A 99 -9.99 -5.90 18.65
N MET A 100 -10.45 -4.71 18.23
CA MET A 100 -10.33 -3.47 19.01
C MET A 100 -10.80 -3.58 20.47
N GLY A 101 -11.89 -4.32 20.74
CA GLY A 101 -12.37 -4.52 22.11
C GLY A 101 -11.36 -5.23 23.04
N THR A 102 -10.56 -6.15 22.48
CA THR A 102 -9.44 -6.80 23.17
C THR A 102 -8.25 -5.84 23.25
N THR A 103 -7.89 -5.19 22.13
CA THR A 103 -6.78 -4.23 22.08
C THR A 103 -6.91 -3.11 23.12
N ILE A 104 -8.10 -2.51 23.30
CA ILE A 104 -8.33 -1.46 24.32
C ILE A 104 -8.03 -1.97 25.73
N SER A 105 -8.39 -3.23 26.00
CA SER A 105 -8.23 -3.86 27.32
C SER A 105 -6.75 -4.16 27.60
N GLU A 106 -6.01 -4.66 26.62
CA GLU A 106 -4.61 -5.09 26.76
C GLU A 106 -3.64 -3.91 26.75
N THR A 107 -3.97 -2.82 26.03
CA THR A 107 -3.12 -1.63 25.91
C THR A 107 -3.42 -0.54 26.96
N ASN A 108 -4.23 -0.86 27.98
CA ASN A 108 -4.60 0.04 29.07
C ASN A 108 -5.21 1.39 28.60
N MET A 109 -6.01 1.34 27.52
CA MET A 109 -6.69 2.51 26.94
C MET A 109 -8.02 2.86 27.63
N MET A 110 -8.28 2.28 28.81
CA MET A 110 -9.45 2.60 29.62
C MET A 110 -9.31 3.93 30.37
N GLY A 111 -10.43 4.50 30.82
CA GLY A 111 -10.44 5.73 31.61
C GLY A 111 -10.32 6.99 30.76
N LYS A 112 -9.78 8.07 31.31
CA LYS A 112 -9.65 9.35 30.60
C LYS A 112 -8.62 9.21 29.47
N GLN A 113 -9.07 9.45 28.24
CA GLN A 113 -8.25 9.48 27.04
C GLN A 113 -8.35 10.86 26.37
N VAL A 114 -7.31 11.21 25.63
CA VAL A 114 -7.21 12.47 24.90
C VAL A 114 -7.02 12.14 23.42
N PHE A 115 -7.84 12.74 22.56
CA PHE A 115 -7.65 12.59 21.13
C PHE A 115 -6.28 13.14 20.73
N GLN A 116 -5.59 12.45 19.82
CA GLN A 116 -4.23 12.81 19.38
C GLN A 116 -4.23 13.98 18.39
N ASN A 117 -5.38 14.24 17.76
CA ASN A 117 -5.57 15.27 16.75
C ASN A 117 -6.74 16.18 17.15
N PRO A 118 -6.71 17.47 16.80
CA PRO A 118 -7.82 18.38 17.09
C PRO A 118 -9.11 17.94 16.40
N ARG A 119 -10.21 17.85 17.15
CA ARG A 119 -11.52 17.52 16.60
C ARG A 119 -12.27 18.77 16.11
N GLN A 120 -13.07 18.61 15.07
CA GLN A 120 -13.93 19.64 14.47
C GLN A 120 -15.00 20.12 15.44
N ASP A 121 -15.53 19.22 16.28
CA ASP A 121 -16.52 19.51 17.32
C ASP A 121 -15.91 20.19 18.58
N GLY A 122 -14.58 20.30 18.64
CA GLY A 122 -13.85 20.87 19.78
C GLY A 122 -13.75 19.96 21.01
N VAL A 123 -14.33 18.75 20.97
CA VAL A 123 -14.23 17.77 22.06
C VAL A 123 -12.87 17.09 21.99
N GLN A 124 -11.99 17.29 22.97
CA GLN A 124 -10.64 16.72 22.93
C GLN A 124 -10.43 15.55 23.91
N GLU A 125 -11.36 15.33 24.82
CA GLU A 125 -11.24 14.32 25.89
C GLU A 125 -12.47 13.41 25.92
N VAL A 126 -12.25 12.15 26.25
CA VAL A 126 -13.32 11.16 26.41
C VAL A 126 -12.98 10.20 27.54
N ILE A 127 -13.99 9.58 28.15
CA ILE A 127 -13.80 8.53 29.15
C ILE A 127 -14.17 7.19 28.51
N VAL A 128 -13.18 6.32 28.35
CA VAL A 128 -13.36 4.95 27.86
C VAL A 128 -13.83 4.06 29.00
N THR A 129 -15.11 3.70 28.96
CA THR A 129 -15.78 2.89 29.99
C THR A 129 -15.78 1.40 29.63
N LYS A 130 -16.09 0.53 30.60
CA LYS A 130 -16.32 -0.90 30.33
C LYS A 130 -17.47 -1.15 29.37
N ALA A 131 -18.49 -0.29 29.38
CA ALA A 131 -19.62 -0.37 28.45
C ALA A 131 -19.15 -0.11 27.02
N LEU A 132 -18.37 0.96 26.82
CA LEU A 132 -17.79 1.26 25.50
C LEU A 132 -16.90 0.13 24.99
N VAL A 133 -16.04 -0.45 25.84
CA VAL A 133 -15.21 -1.61 25.47
C VAL A 133 -16.08 -2.80 25.03
N LYS A 134 -17.22 -3.03 25.69
CA LYS A 134 -18.16 -4.07 25.32
C LYS A 134 -18.80 -3.81 23.95
N GLU A 135 -19.19 -2.56 23.65
CA GLU A 135 -19.69 -2.18 22.32
C GLU A 135 -18.64 -2.45 21.23
N TYR A 136 -17.36 -2.16 21.49
CA TYR A 136 -16.28 -2.50 20.55
C TYR A 136 -16.09 -4.01 20.37
N LYS A 137 -16.34 -4.84 21.38
CA LYS A 137 -16.33 -6.30 21.22
C LYS A 137 -17.49 -6.76 20.33
N GLU A 138 -18.68 -6.25 20.57
CA GLU A 138 -19.89 -6.60 19.80
C GLU A 138 -19.78 -6.16 18.33
N ILE A 139 -19.22 -4.98 18.04
CA ILE A 139 -19.05 -4.56 16.64
C ILE A 139 -18.00 -5.40 15.91
N THR A 140 -16.92 -5.83 16.59
CA THR A 140 -15.85 -6.62 15.95
C THR A 140 -16.35 -7.97 15.45
N GLU A 141 -17.41 -8.53 16.06
CA GLU A 141 -18.05 -9.77 15.61
C GLU A 141 -18.69 -9.64 14.21
N LYS A 142 -18.88 -8.42 13.69
CA LYS A 142 -19.42 -8.17 12.36
C LYS A 142 -18.34 -8.10 11.25
N CYS A 143 -17.06 -8.05 11.60
CA CYS A 143 -15.97 -8.06 10.61
C CYS A 143 -16.08 -9.32 9.75
N PHE A 144 -15.75 -9.23 8.46
CA PHE A 144 -15.73 -10.35 7.52
C PHE A 144 -17.08 -11.04 7.27
N SER A 145 -18.18 -10.48 7.77
CA SER A 145 -19.51 -11.12 7.69
C SER A 145 -20.12 -11.17 6.28
N GLN A 146 -19.62 -10.37 5.33
CA GLN A 146 -20.14 -10.31 3.96
C GLN A 146 -19.03 -10.44 2.91
N VAL A 147 -17.95 -11.17 3.22
CA VAL A 147 -16.90 -11.44 2.23
C VAL A 147 -17.45 -12.35 1.13
N THR A 148 -17.35 -11.87 -0.11
CA THR A 148 -17.67 -12.61 -1.34
C THR A 148 -16.44 -12.64 -2.25
N GLU A 149 -16.45 -13.46 -3.31
CA GLU A 149 -15.37 -13.48 -4.30
C GLU A 149 -15.16 -12.10 -4.95
N GLU A 150 -16.23 -11.33 -5.16
CA GLU A 150 -16.16 -9.96 -5.68
C GLU A 150 -15.44 -9.02 -4.70
N GLU A 151 -15.81 -9.09 -3.41
CA GLU A 151 -15.16 -8.29 -2.37
C GLU A 151 -13.69 -8.70 -2.17
N GLN A 152 -13.34 -9.98 -2.36
CA GLN A 152 -11.96 -10.44 -2.30
C GLN A 152 -11.02 -9.74 -3.29
N GLN A 153 -11.57 -9.27 -4.43
CA GLN A 153 -10.81 -8.52 -5.44
C GLN A 153 -10.71 -7.01 -5.13
N ARG A 154 -11.51 -6.48 -4.19
CA ARG A 154 -11.60 -5.05 -3.88
C ARG A 154 -10.76 -4.59 -2.69
N VAL A 155 -10.35 -5.52 -1.82
CA VAL A 155 -9.75 -5.17 -0.53
C VAL A 155 -8.28 -5.54 -0.49
N PHE A 156 -7.43 -4.55 -0.25
CA PHE A 156 -6.02 -4.73 0.07
C PHE A 156 -5.79 -4.54 1.57
N GLY A 157 -4.99 -5.41 2.18
CA GLY A 157 -4.49 -5.26 3.54
C GLY A 157 -3.00 -4.92 3.54
N LEU A 158 -2.59 -3.85 4.24
CA LEU A 158 -1.19 -3.47 4.42
C LEU A 158 -0.79 -3.66 5.89
N PHE A 159 0.27 -4.45 6.14
CA PHE A 159 0.70 -4.85 7.49
C PHE A 159 2.17 -4.51 7.73
N GLY A 160 2.43 -3.64 8.70
CA GLY A 160 3.78 -3.28 9.12
C GLY A 160 4.48 -4.47 9.77
N ASP A 161 5.67 -4.81 9.28
CA ASP A 161 6.49 -5.89 9.81
C ASP A 161 7.05 -5.61 11.23
N ALA A 162 7.06 -4.35 11.64
CA ALA A 162 7.49 -3.88 12.95
C ALA A 162 6.35 -3.22 13.75
N ASP A 163 5.08 -3.52 13.43
CA ASP A 163 3.92 -3.04 14.18
C ASP A 163 3.91 -3.64 15.61
N PRO A 164 4.02 -2.84 16.69
CA PRO A 164 4.01 -3.35 18.06
C PRO A 164 2.61 -3.38 18.71
N VAL A 165 1.56 -3.01 17.98
CA VAL A 165 0.21 -2.74 18.52
C VAL A 165 -0.79 -3.79 18.07
N VAL A 166 -0.84 -4.10 16.77
CA VAL A 166 -1.82 -5.05 16.21
C VAL A 166 -1.15 -6.05 15.28
N HIS A 167 -1.59 -7.31 15.37
CA HIS A 167 -1.03 -8.43 14.61
C HIS A 167 -2.15 -9.23 13.95
N THR A 168 -2.75 -8.65 12.92
CA THR A 168 -3.99 -9.17 12.30
C THR A 168 -3.80 -9.68 10.87
N PHE A 169 -2.54 -9.86 10.43
CA PHE A 169 -2.22 -10.37 9.08
C PHE A 169 -2.90 -11.71 8.81
N ASP A 170 -2.70 -12.70 9.69
CA ASP A 170 -3.24 -14.05 9.48
C ASP A 170 -4.77 -14.03 9.43
N LEU A 171 -5.39 -13.29 10.36
CA LEU A 171 -6.84 -13.10 10.38
C LEU A 171 -7.39 -12.48 9.09
N PHE A 172 -6.72 -11.45 8.55
CA PHE A 172 -7.14 -10.86 7.28
C PHE A 172 -6.97 -11.84 6.11
N ASN A 173 -5.84 -12.55 6.09
CA ASN A 173 -5.47 -13.48 5.01
C ASN A 173 -6.36 -14.73 4.95
N GLU A 174 -7.06 -15.07 6.03
CA GLU A 174 -8.12 -16.09 6.01
C GLU A 174 -9.31 -15.70 5.13
N HIS A 175 -9.52 -14.40 4.90
CA HIS A 175 -10.69 -13.87 4.20
C HIS A 175 -10.36 -13.19 2.86
N TYR A 176 -9.24 -12.48 2.78
CA TYR A 176 -8.86 -11.68 1.63
C TYR A 176 -7.47 -12.07 1.12
N PRO A 177 -7.29 -12.33 -0.19
CA PRO A 177 -6.02 -12.81 -0.75
C PRO A 177 -4.95 -11.72 -0.85
N GLN A 178 -5.32 -10.44 -0.80
CA GLN A 178 -4.43 -9.30 -1.04
C GLN A 178 -3.84 -8.79 0.29
N ALA A 179 -3.13 -9.66 1.01
CA ALA A 179 -2.50 -9.36 2.29
C ALA A 179 -1.00 -9.07 2.11
N ILE A 180 -0.60 -7.81 2.27
CA ILE A 180 0.73 -7.32 1.89
C ILE A 180 1.48 -6.82 3.13
N ARG A 181 2.72 -7.27 3.31
CA ARG A 181 3.61 -6.74 4.34
C ARG A 181 4.37 -5.52 3.84
N PHE A 182 4.66 -4.59 4.73
CA PHE A 182 5.55 -3.47 4.45
C PHE A 182 6.53 -3.19 5.58
N HIS A 183 7.70 -2.61 5.27
CA HIS A 183 8.66 -2.20 6.29
C HIS A 183 8.16 -0.98 7.06
N GLY A 184 7.72 -1.19 8.29
CA GLY A 184 7.21 -0.10 9.11
C GLY A 184 6.45 -0.53 10.34
N GLU A 185 6.15 0.45 11.18
CA GLU A 185 5.43 0.26 12.44
C GLU A 185 3.91 0.44 12.27
N HIS A 186 3.19 0.56 13.40
CA HIS A 186 1.75 0.74 13.42
C HIS A 186 1.26 2.01 12.71
N ARG A 187 1.99 3.12 12.88
CA ARG A 187 1.55 4.43 12.40
C ARG A 187 1.93 4.63 10.94
N LEU A 188 0.96 5.10 10.16
CA LEU A 188 1.14 5.44 8.77
C LEU A 188 1.80 6.82 8.60
N ILE A 189 3.13 6.85 8.76
CA ILE A 189 3.97 8.03 8.54
C ILE A 189 4.17 8.33 7.04
N GLU A 190 4.60 9.54 6.70
CA GLU A 190 4.78 9.99 5.30
C GLU A 190 5.61 9.00 4.46
N LYS A 191 6.71 8.48 5.01
CA LYS A 191 7.54 7.46 4.34
C LYS A 191 6.72 6.22 3.97
N ALA A 192 5.92 5.69 4.88
CA ALA A 192 5.10 4.51 4.63
C ALA A 192 3.94 4.81 3.66
N VAL A 193 3.35 6.01 3.73
CA VAL A 193 2.38 6.45 2.73
C VAL A 193 3.03 6.43 1.34
N PHE A 194 4.15 7.13 1.19
CA PHE A 194 4.82 7.32 -0.09
C PHE A 194 5.28 6.00 -0.73
N HIS A 195 6.01 5.17 0.01
CA HIS A 195 6.62 3.96 -0.57
C HIS A 195 5.67 2.76 -0.66
N TYR A 196 4.61 2.69 0.16
CA TYR A 196 3.79 1.47 0.28
C TYR A 196 2.32 1.68 0.01
N LEU A 197 1.72 2.78 0.48
CA LEU A 197 0.30 3.05 0.22
C LEU A 197 0.08 3.59 -1.20
N MET A 198 0.88 4.57 -1.64
CA MET A 198 0.70 5.20 -2.96
C MET A 198 0.76 4.21 -4.13
N PRO A 199 1.66 3.20 -4.16
CA PRO A 199 1.66 2.19 -5.21
C PRO A 199 0.36 1.36 -5.26
N VAL A 200 -0.21 1.01 -4.10
CA VAL A 200 -1.48 0.28 -4.05
C VAL A 200 -2.65 1.14 -4.54
N ILE A 201 -2.68 2.42 -4.15
CA ILE A 201 -3.67 3.37 -4.68
C ILE A 201 -3.56 3.45 -6.21
N ARG A 202 -2.34 3.48 -6.75
CA ARG A 202 -2.10 3.49 -8.20
C ARG A 202 -2.63 2.24 -8.90
N TRP A 203 -2.43 1.05 -8.33
CA TRP A 203 -3.01 -0.18 -8.88
C TRP A 203 -4.53 -0.15 -8.94
N ILE A 204 -5.17 0.36 -7.89
CA ILE A 204 -6.63 0.51 -7.84
C ILE A 204 -7.09 1.53 -8.90
N ASP A 205 -6.45 2.70 -8.96
CA ASP A 205 -6.80 3.77 -9.89
C ASP A 205 -6.63 3.32 -11.35
N ASP A 206 -5.51 2.67 -11.68
CA ASP A 206 -5.24 2.15 -13.02
C ASP A 206 -6.26 1.10 -13.43
N ARG A 207 -6.64 0.18 -12.52
CA ARG A 207 -7.68 -0.81 -12.79
C ARG A 207 -9.05 -0.17 -13.02
N GLN A 208 -9.42 0.81 -12.19
CA GLN A 208 -10.69 1.53 -12.32
C GLN A 208 -10.79 2.30 -13.64
N GLU A 209 -9.68 2.91 -14.09
CA GLU A 209 -9.60 3.67 -15.34
C GLU A 209 -9.31 2.80 -16.58
N GLY A 210 -8.97 1.52 -16.38
CA GLY A 210 -8.50 0.64 -17.46
C GLY A 210 -7.18 1.10 -18.09
N ARG A 211 -6.29 1.72 -17.29
CA ARG A 211 -4.99 2.20 -17.76
C ARG A 211 -3.99 1.05 -17.86
N GLU A 212 -3.42 0.89 -19.04
CA GLU A 212 -2.30 -0.02 -19.28
C GLU A 212 -0.99 0.78 -19.30
N ARG A 213 -0.14 0.56 -18.29
CA ARG A 213 1.22 1.12 -18.26
C ARG A 213 2.18 0.21 -19.01
N ARG A 214 3.19 0.81 -19.63
CA ARG A 214 4.30 0.06 -20.23
C ARG A 214 4.99 -0.81 -19.17
N THR A 215 5.42 -1.99 -19.59
CA THR A 215 6.04 -2.99 -18.72
C THR A 215 7.56 -2.91 -18.77
N VAL A 216 8.19 -2.80 -17.60
CA VAL A 216 9.63 -2.89 -17.41
C VAL A 216 9.95 -4.17 -16.66
N LEU A 217 10.67 -5.07 -17.33
CA LEU A 217 11.20 -6.29 -16.74
C LEU A 217 12.61 -6.02 -16.21
N ILE A 218 12.89 -6.41 -14.97
CA ILE A 218 14.20 -6.28 -14.34
C ILE A 218 14.73 -7.67 -14.03
N ASP A 219 15.81 -8.08 -14.69
CA ASP A 219 16.46 -9.35 -14.42
C ASP A 219 17.11 -9.35 -13.04
N GLN A 220 16.96 -10.45 -12.29
CA GLN A 220 17.59 -10.67 -10.99
C GLN A 220 19.10 -10.37 -11.00
N ASN A 221 19.79 -10.63 -12.11
CA ASN A 221 21.24 -10.42 -12.22
C ASN A 221 21.66 -8.94 -12.05
N THR A 222 20.72 -8.00 -12.15
CA THR A 222 20.94 -6.56 -11.97
C THR A 222 20.68 -6.06 -10.55
N LEU A 223 20.10 -6.90 -9.68
CA LEU A 223 19.55 -6.47 -8.40
C LEU A 223 20.60 -6.40 -7.27
N ALA A 224 21.37 -7.48 -7.08
CA ALA A 224 22.28 -7.60 -5.94
C ALA A 224 23.76 -7.40 -6.33
N ASP A 225 24.58 -6.88 -5.40
CA ASP A 225 26.03 -6.86 -5.50
C ASP A 225 26.67 -8.20 -5.06
N GLY A 226 28.01 -8.26 -5.06
CA GLY A 226 28.74 -9.47 -4.66
C GLY A 226 28.59 -9.85 -3.18
N TYR A 227 27.96 -9.00 -2.36
CA TYR A 227 27.67 -9.24 -0.94
C TYR A 227 26.19 -9.54 -0.70
N GLY A 228 25.37 -9.65 -1.76
CA GLY A 228 23.93 -9.89 -1.64
C GLY A 228 23.13 -8.66 -1.22
N LYS A 229 23.69 -7.45 -1.33
CA LYS A 229 22.99 -6.19 -1.04
C LYS A 229 22.48 -5.54 -2.32
N PRO A 230 21.38 -4.77 -2.28
CA PRO A 230 20.91 -4.03 -3.44
C PRO A 230 22.04 -3.19 -4.07
N LYS A 231 22.19 -3.24 -5.39
CA LYS A 231 23.17 -2.41 -6.10
C LYS A 231 22.89 -0.92 -5.87
N SER A 232 23.93 -0.10 -5.99
CA SER A 232 23.82 1.35 -5.83
C SER A 232 22.75 1.94 -6.77
N SER A 233 21.94 2.86 -6.24
CA SER A 233 20.82 3.53 -6.92
C SER A 233 19.68 2.62 -7.43
N LEU A 234 19.67 1.32 -7.14
CA LEU A 234 18.58 0.41 -7.51
C LEU A 234 17.23 0.87 -6.95
N ASN A 235 17.13 1.14 -5.64
CA ASN A 235 15.87 1.53 -5.01
C ASN A 235 15.35 2.87 -5.56
N LYS A 236 16.27 3.81 -5.83
CA LYS A 236 15.94 5.09 -6.48
C LYS A 236 15.38 4.86 -7.88
N ALA A 237 16.00 3.99 -8.67
CA ALA A 237 15.52 3.65 -10.01
C ALA A 237 14.17 2.94 -9.97
N TYR A 238 14.00 1.99 -9.05
CA TYR A 238 12.74 1.28 -8.86
C TYR A 238 11.60 2.23 -8.50
N GLU A 239 11.80 3.12 -7.52
CA GLU A 239 10.82 4.16 -7.15
C GLU A 239 10.49 5.10 -8.31
N PHE A 240 11.49 5.48 -9.12
CA PHE A 240 11.28 6.31 -10.30
C PHE A 240 10.42 5.59 -11.36
N LEU A 241 10.68 4.29 -11.58
CA LEU A 241 9.95 3.50 -12.56
C LEU A 241 8.49 3.25 -12.13
N LEU A 242 8.24 2.99 -10.85
CA LEU A 242 6.89 2.73 -10.31
C LEU A 242 5.90 3.89 -10.53
N ASP A 243 6.38 5.11 -10.73
CA ASP A 243 5.51 6.27 -10.99
C ASP A 243 4.79 6.15 -12.34
N ASN A 244 5.43 5.52 -13.34
CA ASN A 244 5.01 5.56 -14.74
C ASN A 244 4.85 4.17 -15.37
N TYR A 245 5.53 3.15 -14.84
CA TYR A 245 5.64 1.82 -15.45
C TYR A 245 5.09 0.72 -14.56
N ASN A 246 4.67 -0.38 -15.19
CA ASN A 246 4.46 -1.66 -14.52
C ASN A 246 5.80 -2.38 -14.42
N VAL A 247 6.35 -2.50 -13.22
CA VAL A 247 7.69 -3.07 -13.01
C VAL A 247 7.59 -4.49 -12.45
N PHE A 248 8.24 -5.44 -13.12
CA PHE A 248 8.32 -6.84 -12.69
C PHE A 248 9.78 -7.31 -12.56
N PHE A 249 10.04 -8.15 -11.57
CA PHE A 249 11.31 -8.86 -11.44
C PHE A 249 11.25 -10.18 -12.19
N VAL A 250 12.27 -10.46 -13.00
CA VAL A 250 12.42 -11.74 -13.72
C VAL A 250 13.51 -12.55 -13.04
N CYS A 251 13.14 -13.73 -12.54
CA CYS A 251 14.03 -14.60 -11.79
C CYS A 251 14.06 -16.01 -12.41
N PRO A 252 15.21 -16.72 -12.37
CA PRO A 252 15.28 -18.09 -12.82
C PRO A 252 14.42 -19.02 -11.96
N ALA A 253 13.89 -20.08 -12.57
CA ALA A 253 13.11 -21.13 -11.91
C ALA A 253 13.88 -22.46 -11.95
N PRO A 254 15.00 -22.60 -11.21
CA PRO A 254 15.88 -23.77 -11.32
C PRO A 254 15.17 -25.05 -10.85
N THR A 255 14.97 -25.99 -11.76
CA THR A 255 14.22 -27.25 -11.49
C THR A 255 14.95 -28.20 -10.55
N ASN A 256 16.27 -28.06 -10.42
CA ASN A 256 17.12 -28.82 -9.51
C ASN A 256 17.44 -28.09 -8.20
N ASN A 257 16.96 -26.84 -8.02
CA ASN A 257 17.11 -26.10 -6.77
C ASN A 257 15.84 -25.30 -6.41
N PRO A 258 14.73 -25.96 -6.03
CA PRO A 258 13.48 -25.27 -5.74
C PRO A 258 13.55 -24.23 -4.61
N SER A 259 14.48 -24.38 -3.64
CA SER A 259 14.60 -23.41 -2.52
C SER A 259 15.03 -22.03 -2.99
N ALA A 260 15.73 -21.93 -4.13
CA ALA A 260 16.15 -20.66 -4.71
C ALA A 260 14.96 -19.73 -5.03
N ILE A 261 13.77 -20.28 -5.34
CA ILE A 261 12.56 -19.49 -5.58
C ILE A 261 12.15 -18.77 -4.29
N THR A 262 12.08 -19.50 -3.17
CA THR A 262 11.71 -18.96 -1.87
C THR A 262 12.76 -17.97 -1.35
N GLU A 263 14.05 -18.29 -1.50
CA GLU A 263 15.15 -17.40 -1.12
C GLU A 263 15.12 -16.08 -1.90
N GLN A 264 14.90 -16.15 -3.21
CA GLN A 264 14.82 -14.96 -4.06
C GLN A 264 13.57 -14.13 -3.77
N GLN A 265 12.43 -14.77 -3.55
CA GLN A 265 11.20 -14.08 -3.18
C GLN A 265 11.36 -13.33 -1.85
N ALA A 266 11.97 -13.97 -0.84
CA ALA A 266 12.26 -13.33 0.44
C ALA A 266 13.23 -12.15 0.29
N TRP A 267 14.24 -12.26 -0.58
CA TRP A 267 15.16 -11.16 -0.85
C TRP A 267 14.47 -9.97 -1.54
N ILE A 268 13.59 -10.24 -2.50
CA ILE A 268 12.80 -9.20 -3.18
C ILE A 268 11.85 -8.51 -2.20
N GLU A 269 11.18 -9.28 -1.34
CA GLU A 269 10.29 -8.75 -0.30
C GLU A 269 11.05 -7.85 0.69
N ASP A 270 12.25 -8.25 1.13
CA ASP A 270 13.11 -7.44 2.02
C ASP A 270 13.68 -6.18 1.32
N ALA A 271 13.97 -6.27 0.02
CA ALA A 271 14.56 -5.14 -0.71
C ALA A 271 13.51 -4.09 -1.12
N PHE A 272 12.33 -4.53 -1.54
CA PHE A 272 11.34 -3.70 -2.23
C PHE A 272 9.97 -3.64 -1.54
N SER A 273 9.67 -4.59 -0.66
CA SER A 273 8.49 -4.56 0.21
C SER A 273 7.17 -4.54 -0.59
N ALA A 274 6.14 -3.83 -0.10
CA ALA A 274 4.79 -3.83 -0.67
C ALA A 274 4.70 -3.64 -2.20
N PRO A 275 5.44 -2.72 -2.86
CA PRO A 275 5.44 -2.58 -4.32
C PRO A 275 5.81 -3.84 -5.11
N ALA A 276 6.54 -4.78 -4.51
CA ALA A 276 6.93 -6.03 -5.17
C ALA A 276 5.88 -7.15 -5.05
N TRP A 277 4.79 -6.92 -4.30
CA TRP A 277 3.71 -7.88 -4.14
C TRP A 277 3.15 -8.32 -5.50
N ASN A 278 3.15 -9.64 -5.75
CA ASN A 278 2.74 -10.25 -7.02
C ASN A 278 3.50 -9.75 -8.27
N HIS A 279 4.67 -9.13 -8.12
CA HIS A 279 5.45 -8.56 -9.23
C HIS A 279 6.75 -9.33 -9.51
N THR A 280 6.82 -10.62 -9.17
CA THR A 280 7.96 -11.49 -9.49
C THR A 280 7.54 -12.61 -10.43
N ILE A 281 8.26 -12.76 -11.54
CA ILE A 281 8.04 -13.77 -12.57
C ILE A 281 9.21 -14.76 -12.54
N PHE A 282 8.91 -16.02 -12.20
CA PHE A 282 9.89 -17.10 -12.25
C PHE A 282 9.85 -17.82 -13.59
N THR A 283 10.92 -17.73 -14.38
CA THR A 283 11.03 -18.38 -15.71
C THR A 283 12.48 -18.69 -16.07
N ASN A 284 12.67 -19.76 -16.84
CA ASN A 284 13.96 -20.05 -17.49
C ASN A 284 13.98 -19.65 -18.97
N GLN A 285 12.91 -19.00 -19.44
CA GLN A 285 12.72 -18.60 -20.84
C GLN A 285 12.23 -17.14 -20.89
N PRO A 286 13.08 -16.17 -20.47
CA PRO A 286 12.69 -14.76 -20.41
C PRO A 286 12.29 -14.18 -21.77
N GLN A 287 12.78 -14.75 -22.89
CA GLN A 287 12.41 -14.33 -24.24
C GLN A 287 10.94 -14.57 -24.61
N LEU A 288 10.21 -15.38 -23.82
CA LEU A 288 8.77 -15.60 -23.99
C LEU A 288 7.91 -14.55 -23.27
N LEU A 289 8.52 -13.67 -22.49
CA LEU A 289 7.81 -12.63 -21.76
C LEU A 289 7.41 -11.49 -22.69
N TYR A 290 6.22 -10.94 -22.45
CA TYR A 290 5.75 -9.75 -23.15
C TYR A 290 5.99 -8.52 -22.27
N GLY A 291 6.75 -7.56 -22.77
CA GLY A 291 7.03 -6.30 -22.09
C GLY A 291 7.72 -5.30 -23.02
N ASP A 292 7.75 -4.03 -22.61
CA ASP A 292 8.29 -2.94 -23.42
C ASP A 292 9.81 -2.81 -23.26
N TYR A 293 10.31 -3.03 -22.04
CA TYR A 293 11.73 -2.92 -21.70
C TYR A 293 12.20 -4.12 -20.88
N PHE A 294 13.43 -4.57 -21.11
CA PHE A 294 14.06 -5.62 -20.30
C PHE A 294 15.47 -5.20 -19.89
N ILE A 295 15.68 -4.99 -18.60
CA ILE A 295 16.96 -4.57 -18.01
C ILE A 295 17.68 -5.81 -17.52
N SER A 296 18.81 -6.15 -18.14
CA SER A 296 19.60 -7.35 -17.81
C SER A 296 21.09 -7.11 -17.98
N SER A 297 21.92 -7.79 -17.19
CA SER A 297 23.38 -7.79 -17.34
C SER A 297 23.87 -8.76 -18.42
N THR A 298 22.95 -9.46 -19.10
CA THR A 298 23.22 -10.36 -20.22
C THR A 298 22.43 -9.94 -21.45
N GLU A 299 22.92 -10.31 -22.63
CA GLU A 299 22.24 -10.02 -23.90
C GLU A 299 20.97 -10.88 -24.06
N HIS A 300 19.91 -10.27 -24.59
CA HIS A 300 18.62 -10.90 -24.86
C HIS A 300 18.10 -10.47 -26.23
N ASP A 301 18.78 -10.93 -27.29
CA ASP A 301 18.49 -10.55 -28.68
C ASP A 301 17.13 -11.08 -29.19
N GLU A 302 16.60 -12.14 -28.57
CA GLU A 302 15.31 -12.72 -28.91
C GLU A 302 14.12 -12.05 -28.20
N PHE A 303 14.37 -11.14 -27.25
CA PHE A 303 13.31 -10.39 -26.59
C PHE A 303 12.72 -9.35 -27.57
N LEU A 304 11.40 -9.33 -27.69
CA LEU A 304 10.71 -8.48 -28.67
C LEU A 304 10.71 -6.99 -28.31
N GLY A 305 10.82 -6.66 -27.02
CA GLY A 305 10.89 -5.29 -26.54
C GLY A 305 12.31 -4.71 -26.59
N THR A 306 12.52 -3.60 -25.88
CA THR A 306 13.83 -2.93 -25.82
C THR A 306 14.69 -3.54 -24.71
N SER A 307 15.77 -4.23 -25.07
CA SER A 307 16.75 -4.75 -24.12
C SER A 307 17.76 -3.67 -23.71
N LEU A 308 17.89 -3.41 -22.41
CA LEU A 308 18.87 -2.49 -21.82
C LEU A 308 19.98 -3.31 -21.14
N LEU A 309 21.16 -3.36 -21.76
CA LEU A 309 22.30 -4.14 -21.26
C LEU A 309 22.98 -3.43 -20.09
N PHE A 310 22.60 -3.78 -18.87
CA PHE A 310 23.14 -3.23 -17.62
C PHE A 310 24.61 -3.61 -17.44
N GLY A 311 25.44 -2.64 -17.07
CA GLY A 311 26.89 -2.78 -16.95
C GLY A 311 27.66 -2.56 -18.25
N SER A 312 26.97 -2.23 -19.36
CA SER A 312 27.60 -1.81 -20.62
C SER A 312 28.21 -0.39 -20.53
N GLU A 313 28.87 0.06 -21.60
CA GLU A 313 29.37 1.44 -21.69
C GLU A 313 28.23 2.47 -21.65
N GLU A 314 27.05 2.14 -22.18
CA GLU A 314 25.89 3.02 -22.23
C GLU A 314 25.07 2.98 -20.93
N PHE A 315 24.84 1.79 -20.37
CA PHE A 315 24.02 1.58 -19.17
C PHE A 315 24.84 1.04 -18.01
N LYS A 316 25.87 1.77 -17.62
CA LYS A 316 26.86 1.32 -16.63
C LYS A 316 26.26 1.07 -15.25
N THR A 317 25.33 1.92 -14.81
CA THR A 317 24.69 1.86 -13.50
C THR A 317 23.20 2.19 -13.59
N TRP A 318 22.51 2.10 -12.46
CA TRP A 318 21.11 2.49 -12.34
C TRP A 318 20.86 3.98 -12.60
N GLU A 319 21.87 4.85 -12.45
CA GLU A 319 21.73 6.29 -12.77
C GLU A 319 21.60 6.53 -14.28
N GLU A 320 22.33 5.78 -15.12
CA GLU A 320 22.17 5.85 -16.58
C GLU A 320 20.81 5.30 -17.01
N ILE A 321 20.32 4.24 -16.35
CA ILE A 321 18.96 3.72 -16.58
C ILE A 321 17.90 4.77 -16.22
N ILE A 322 18.00 5.43 -15.06
CA ILE A 322 17.10 6.54 -14.69
C ILE A 322 17.12 7.62 -15.77
N THR A 323 18.31 8.05 -16.17
CA THR A 323 18.49 9.10 -17.19
C THR A 323 17.84 8.70 -18.53
N PHE A 324 17.91 7.43 -18.90
CA PHE A 324 17.25 6.92 -20.11
C PHE A 324 15.72 7.07 -20.02
N PHE A 325 15.11 6.61 -18.94
CA PHE A 325 13.66 6.70 -18.77
C PHE A 325 13.16 8.13 -18.52
N GLU A 326 13.97 9.01 -17.92
CA GLU A 326 13.69 10.45 -17.83
C GLU A 326 13.58 11.09 -19.23
N ARG A 327 14.48 10.73 -20.15
CA ARG A 327 14.47 11.25 -21.53
C ARG A 327 13.29 10.76 -22.35
N LEU A 328 12.74 9.58 -22.02
CA LEU A 328 11.50 9.08 -22.60
C LEU A 328 10.26 9.86 -22.12
N GLY A 329 10.42 10.74 -21.12
CA GLY A 329 9.37 11.63 -20.63
C GLY A 329 8.38 10.98 -19.68
N GLY A 330 8.74 9.84 -19.07
CA GLY A 330 7.80 9.07 -18.23
C GLY A 330 6.51 8.68 -18.98
N GLN A 331 6.59 8.53 -20.31
CA GLN A 331 5.45 8.34 -21.22
C GLN A 331 4.59 7.11 -20.94
#